data_AF-A0A8R2H959-F1
#
_entry.id   AF-A0A8R2H959-F1
#
_cell.length_a   1.000
_cell.length_b   1.000
_cell.length_c   1.000
_cell.angle_alpha   90.00
_cell.angle_beta   90.00
_cell.angle_gamma   90.00
#
_symmetry.space_group_name_H-M   'P 1'
#
loop_
_entity.id
_entity.type
_entity.pdbx_description
1 polymer ?
#
loop_
_entity_poly.entity_id
_entity_poly.type
_entity_poly.pdbx_seq_one_letter_code
_entity_poly.pdbx_strand_id
1 'polypeptide(L)'
;MAQAVGATVLNKNLLFCVNLDIAILHGEHDTSSVGGGNVPKCLPGHIEVANKQLSEPFSESELKRITQSLVTFLYDMSKRRGKLGTQCCKDLVEYMDYVPEPETLLKYIDEYMK
;
A
#
# COMPACT_ATOMS: atom_id res chain seq x y z
N MET A 1 -9.98 26.99 17.45
CA MET A 1 -9.31 26.73 16.16
C MET A 1 -8.86 25.28 16.14
N ALA A 2 -9.73 24.37 15.72
CA ALA A 2 -9.41 22.95 15.62
C ALA A 2 -10.33 22.36 14.57
N GLN A 3 -9.88 22.36 13.31
CA GLN A 3 -10.48 21.67 12.15
C GLN A 3 -9.68 22.06 10.90
N ALA A 4 -8.54 21.39 10.71
CA ALA A 4 -7.78 21.45 9.45
C ALA A 4 -6.91 20.20 9.25
N VAL A 5 -6.54 19.51 10.35
CA VAL A 5 -5.65 18.36 10.32
C VAL A 5 -6.23 17.16 9.55
N GLY A 6 -7.56 17.01 9.50
CA GLY A 6 -8.21 15.89 8.81
C GLY A 6 -8.17 15.96 7.27
N ALA A 7 -8.39 17.16 6.70
CA ALA A 7 -8.44 17.30 5.24
C ALA A 7 -7.06 17.15 4.58
N THR A 8 -6.01 17.67 5.22
CA THR A 8 -4.63 17.58 4.70
C THR A 8 -4.10 16.15 4.72
N VAL A 9 -4.43 15.38 5.76
CA VAL A 9 -4.01 13.97 5.91
C VAL A 9 -4.75 13.08 4.91
N LEU A 10 -6.05 13.27 4.72
CA LEU A 10 -6.83 12.54 3.71
C LEU A 10 -6.28 12.79 2.30
N ASN A 11 -5.90 14.05 2.01
CA ASN A 11 -5.32 14.43 0.72
C ASN A 11 -3.95 13.77 0.49
N LYS A 12 -3.08 13.74 1.51
CA LYS A 12 -1.76 13.09 1.43
C LYS A 12 -1.88 11.58 1.22
N ASN A 13 -2.76 10.92 1.97
CA ASN A 13 -3.00 9.46 1.86
C ASN A 13 -3.57 9.10 0.50
N LEU A 14 -4.55 9.87 0.01
CA LEU A 14 -5.11 9.69 -1.32
C LEU A 14 -4.04 9.88 -2.41
N LEU A 15 -3.26 10.95 -2.33
CA LEU A 15 -2.20 11.23 -3.30
C LEU A 15 -1.13 10.14 -3.30
N PHE A 16 -0.78 9.62 -2.13
CA PHE A 16 0.13 8.48 -2.01
C PHE A 16 -0.44 7.23 -2.69
N CYS A 17 -1.72 6.90 -2.46
CA CYS A 17 -2.37 5.76 -3.12
C CYS A 17 -2.41 5.92 -4.64
N VAL A 18 -2.73 7.11 -5.15
CA VAL A 18 -2.68 7.40 -6.60
C VAL A 18 -1.26 7.23 -7.15
N ASN A 19 -0.25 7.76 -6.46
CA ASN A 19 1.14 7.61 -6.88
C ASN A 19 1.62 6.16 -6.79
N LEU A 20 1.10 5.38 -5.84
CA LEU A 20 1.40 3.96 -5.68
C LEU A 20 0.81 3.14 -6.81
N ASP A 21 -0.44 3.42 -7.19
CA ASP A 21 -1.09 2.81 -8.35
C ASP A 21 -0.27 3.06 -9.62
N ILE A 22 0.09 4.32 -9.90
CA ILE A 22 0.96 4.70 -11.02
C ILE A 22 2.32 3.99 -10.94
N ALA A 23 2.96 3.97 -9.77
CA ALA A 23 4.26 3.33 -9.58
C ALA A 23 4.22 1.82 -9.84
N ILE A 24 3.12 1.16 -9.50
CA ILE A 24 2.89 -0.26 -9.78
C ILE A 24 2.60 -0.44 -11.28
N LEU A 25 1.73 0.34 -11.90
CA LEU A 25 1.38 0.19 -13.32
C LEU A 25 2.58 0.38 -14.26
N HIS A 26 3.51 1.27 -13.90
CA HIS A 26 4.65 1.64 -14.76
C HIS A 26 6.00 1.06 -14.31
N GLY A 27 6.06 0.43 -13.14
CA GLY A 27 7.32 -0.07 -12.59
C GLY A 27 7.65 -1.51 -13.01
N GLU A 28 8.91 -1.89 -12.80
CA GLU A 28 9.34 -3.27 -13.02
C GLU A 28 8.83 -4.21 -11.93
N HIS A 29 8.40 -5.40 -12.32
CA HIS A 29 7.84 -6.38 -11.41
C HIS A 29 8.77 -7.58 -11.28
N ASP A 30 9.62 -7.55 -10.25
CA ASP A 30 10.18 -8.78 -9.71
C ASP A 30 9.16 -9.40 -8.74
N THR A 31 8.45 -10.42 -9.22
CA THR A 31 7.46 -11.18 -8.43
C THR A 31 8.10 -12.34 -7.67
N SER A 32 9.43 -12.47 -7.67
CA SER A 32 10.12 -13.41 -6.79
C SER A 32 9.82 -13.02 -5.34
N SER A 33 9.48 -14.00 -4.51
CA SER A 33 9.22 -13.78 -3.08
C SER A 33 10.49 -13.43 -2.31
N VAL A 34 10.39 -12.56 -1.31
CA VAL A 34 11.44 -12.37 -0.29
C VAL A 34 11.02 -13.03 1.02
N GLY A 35 11.87 -13.93 1.53
CA GLY A 35 11.60 -14.60 2.80
C GLY A 35 10.43 -15.59 2.72
N GLY A 36 10.14 -16.25 3.84
CA GLY A 36 9.09 -17.27 3.94
C GLY A 36 7.65 -16.76 3.77
N GLY A 37 7.47 -15.50 3.39
CA GLY A 37 6.16 -14.89 3.13
C GLY A 37 6.24 -14.08 1.85
N ASN A 38 5.55 -14.55 0.81
CA ASN A 38 4.47 -13.90 0.07
C ASN A 38 4.48 -12.38 -0.23
N VAL A 39 5.58 -11.68 0.00
CA VAL A 39 5.76 -10.26 -0.30
C VAL A 39 6.47 -10.14 -1.64
N PRO A 40 5.86 -9.46 -2.64
CA PRO A 40 6.54 -9.17 -3.89
C PRO A 40 7.78 -8.31 -3.64
N LYS A 41 8.95 -8.69 -4.18
CA LYS A 41 10.19 -7.87 -4.12
C LYS A 41 9.99 -6.45 -4.64
N CYS A 42 9.11 -6.29 -5.63
CA CYS A 42 8.77 -5.01 -6.24
C CYS A 42 8.09 -4.02 -5.27
N LEU A 43 7.34 -4.51 -4.27
CA LEU A 43 6.41 -3.68 -3.50
C LEU A 43 7.10 -2.56 -2.70
N PRO A 44 8.20 -2.80 -1.95
CA PRO A 44 8.92 -1.72 -1.28
C PRO A 44 9.42 -0.64 -2.25
N GLY A 45 9.91 -1.04 -3.43
CA GLY A 45 10.38 -0.11 -4.45
C GLY A 45 9.28 0.80 -4.97
N HIS A 46 8.08 0.25 -5.25
CA HIS A 46 6.94 1.06 -5.67
C HIS A 46 6.47 2.02 -4.57
N ILE A 47 6.47 1.58 -3.31
CA ILE A 47 6.14 2.41 -2.14
C ILE A 47 7.12 3.59 -2.03
N GLU A 48 8.42 3.34 -2.20
CA GLU A 48 9.43 4.41 -2.17
C GLU A 48 9.26 5.40 -3.33
N VAL A 49 8.98 4.92 -4.54
CA VAL A 49 8.71 5.77 -5.70
C VAL A 49 7.48 6.64 -5.45
N ALA A 50 6.38 6.05 -4.97
CA ALA A 50 5.16 6.77 -4.66
C ALA A 50 5.37 7.85 -3.59
N ASN A 51 6.15 7.53 -2.56
CA ASN A 51 6.45 8.46 -1.48
C ASN A 51 7.28 9.68 -1.93
N LYS A 52 8.23 9.47 -2.86
CA LYS A 52 9.09 10.54 -3.40
C LYS A 52 8.33 11.56 -4.25
N GLN A 53 7.13 11.22 -4.73
CA GLN A 53 6.26 12.11 -5.50
C GLN A 53 5.41 13.03 -4.61
N LEU A 54 5.43 12.84 -3.28
CA LEU A 54 4.72 13.71 -2.35
C LEU A 54 5.54 14.97 -2.06
N SER A 55 4.88 16.13 -2.00
CA SER A 55 5.50 17.38 -1.52
C SER A 55 6.01 17.24 -0.08
N GLU A 56 5.30 16.46 0.74
CA GLU A 56 5.69 16.09 2.10
C GLU A 56 5.70 14.56 2.22
N PRO A 57 6.85 13.90 1.96
CA PRO A 57 6.96 12.44 2.06
C PRO A 57 6.63 11.92 3.46
N PHE A 58 6.19 10.67 3.54
CA PHE A 58 6.18 9.90 4.79
C PHE A 58 7.61 9.65 5.26
N SER A 59 7.78 9.66 6.58
CA SER A 59 9.01 9.26 7.26
C SER A 59 9.27 7.75 7.10
N GLU A 60 10.50 7.32 7.37
CA GLU A 60 10.88 5.91 7.28
C GLU A 60 10.04 5.00 8.20
N SER A 61 9.69 5.48 9.40
CA SER A 61 8.85 4.75 10.34
C SER A 61 7.41 4.61 9.84
N GLU A 62 6.86 5.66 9.24
CA GLU A 62 5.54 5.62 8.59
C GLU A 62 5.55 4.66 7.39
N LEU A 63 6.58 4.71 6.54
CA LEU A 63 6.71 3.80 5.40
C LEU A 63 6.81 2.34 5.82
N LYS A 64 7.53 2.02 6.89
CA LYS A 64 7.57 0.65 7.44
C LYS A 64 6.17 0.17 7.83
N ARG A 65 5.37 1.02 8.48
CA ARG A 65 3.99 0.68 8.87
C ARG A 65 3.06 0.55 7.66
N ILE A 66 3.15 1.47 6.71
CA ILE A 66 2.38 1.42 5.45
C ILE A 66 2.72 0.13 4.69
N THR A 67 4.01 -0.20 4.56
CA THR A 67 4.45 -1.43 3.89
C THR A 67 3.88 -2.67 4.56
N GLN A 68 3.92 -2.74 5.89
CA GLN A 68 3.31 -3.83 6.65
C GLN A 68 1.79 -3.91 6.44
N SER A 69 1.10 -2.78 6.42
CA SER A 69 -0.34 -2.72 6.14
C SER A 69 -0.68 -3.24 4.75
N LEU A 70 0.02 -2.78 3.72
CA LEU A 70 -0.18 -3.22 2.34
C LEU A 70 0.12 -4.71 2.16
N VAL A 71 1.19 -5.21 2.77
CA VAL A 71 1.54 -6.63 2.75
C VAL A 71 0.46 -7.48 3.42
N THR A 72 -0.01 -7.07 4.60
CA THR A 72 -1.02 -7.81 5.35
C THR A 72 -2.35 -7.83 4.60
N PHE A 73 -2.75 -6.68 4.05
CA PHE A 73 -3.92 -6.56 3.20
C PHE A 73 -3.86 -7.47 1.97
N LEU A 74 -2.74 -7.46 1.24
CA LEU A 74 -2.52 -8.33 0.09
C LEU A 74 -2.62 -9.81 0.47
N TYR A 75 -2.03 -10.20 1.59
CA TYR A 75 -2.07 -11.57 2.09
C TYR A 75 -3.50 -12.01 2.43
N ASP A 76 -4.25 -11.18 3.17
CA ASP A 76 -5.62 -11.46 3.56
C ASP A 76 -6.55 -11.56 2.36
N MET A 77 -6.42 -10.65 1.39
CA MET A 77 -7.21 -10.65 0.17
C MET A 77 -6.89 -11.86 -0.70
N SER A 78 -5.62 -12.24 -0.81
CA SER A 78 -5.20 -13.48 -1.51
C SER A 78 -5.80 -14.72 -0.86
N LYS A 79 -5.77 -14.81 0.47
CA LYS A 79 -6.35 -15.92 1.25
C LYS A 79 -7.87 -15.99 1.09
N ARG A 80 -8.57 -14.86 1.21
CA ARG A 80 -10.05 -14.79 1.11
C ARG A 80 -10.55 -15.10 -0.30
N ARG A 81 -9.82 -14.69 -1.34
CA ARG A 81 -10.22 -14.90 -2.74
C ARG A 81 -9.66 -16.19 -3.37
N GLY A 82 -8.90 -16.99 -2.62
CA GLY A 82 -8.32 -18.24 -3.13
C GLY A 82 -7.27 -18.04 -4.24
N LYS A 83 -6.80 -16.81 -4.46
CA LYS A 83 -5.73 -16.49 -5.42
C LYS A 83 -4.38 -16.79 -4.74
N LEU A 84 -3.96 -18.05 -4.76
CA LEU A 84 -2.68 -18.51 -4.20
C LEU A 84 -1.50 -18.47 -5.20
N GLY A 85 -1.70 -17.95 -6.42
CA GLY A 85 -0.80 -18.24 -7.55
C GLY A 85 0.15 -17.12 -7.99
N THR A 86 -0.18 -15.84 -7.78
CA THR A 86 0.59 -14.73 -8.37
C THR A 86 0.54 -13.52 -7.47
N GLN A 87 1.22 -13.58 -6.31
CA GLN A 87 1.37 -12.43 -5.43
C GLN A 87 2.29 -11.39 -6.08
N CYS A 88 1.70 -10.64 -7.00
CA CYS A 88 2.31 -9.51 -7.65
C CYS A 88 1.78 -8.25 -7.00
N CYS A 89 2.61 -7.23 -6.91
CA CYS A 89 2.18 -5.88 -6.53
C CYS A 89 1.03 -5.37 -7.44
N LYS A 90 0.79 -5.96 -8.63
CA LYS A 90 -0.39 -5.70 -9.47
C LYS A 90 -1.75 -6.08 -8.85
N ASP A 91 -1.81 -7.14 -8.04
CA ASP A 91 -3.07 -7.50 -7.37
C ASP A 91 -3.49 -6.40 -6.38
N LEU A 92 -2.51 -5.63 -5.87
CA LEU A 92 -2.80 -4.47 -5.02
C LEU A 92 -3.59 -3.40 -5.78
N VAL A 93 -3.28 -3.16 -7.06
CA VAL A 93 -4.03 -2.20 -7.90
C VAL A 93 -5.48 -2.64 -8.03
N GLU A 94 -5.72 -3.90 -8.37
CA GLU A 94 -7.09 -4.43 -8.44
C GLU A 94 -7.83 -4.25 -7.12
N TYR A 95 -7.17 -4.46 -5.99
CA TYR A 95 -7.79 -4.29 -4.68
C TYR A 95 -7.98 -2.83 -4.28
N MET A 96 -7.07 -1.93 -4.66
CA MET A 96 -7.17 -0.49 -4.39
C MET A 96 -8.41 0.13 -5.03
N ASP A 97 -8.82 -0.35 -6.21
CA ASP A 97 -10.08 0.06 -6.84
C ASP A 97 -11.33 -0.31 -6.02
N TYR A 98 -11.25 -1.36 -5.18
CA TYR A 98 -12.34 -1.81 -4.32
C TYR A 98 -12.27 -1.25 -2.90
N VAL A 99 -11.17 -0.60 -2.50
CA VAL A 99 -11.05 -0.01 -1.16
C VAL A 99 -11.64 1.40 -1.18
N PRO A 100 -12.69 1.67 -0.38
CA PRO A 100 -13.40 2.94 -0.44
C PRO A 100 -12.58 4.13 0.10
N GLU A 101 -11.65 3.89 1.03
CA GLU A 101 -10.87 4.95 1.68
C GLU A 101 -9.37 4.59 1.75
N PRO A 102 -8.46 5.49 1.33
CA PRO A 102 -7.01 5.28 1.43
C PRO A 102 -6.54 4.93 2.84
N GLU A 103 -7.21 5.45 3.87
CA GLU A 103 -6.85 5.21 5.26
C GLU A 103 -7.04 3.75 5.68
N THR A 104 -8.12 3.10 5.22
CA THR A 104 -8.38 1.67 5.47
C THR A 104 -7.25 0.80 4.95
N LEU A 105 -6.64 1.21 3.83
CA LEU A 105 -5.50 0.51 3.25
C LEU A 105 -4.20 0.81 4.01
N LEU A 106 -3.90 2.08 4.27
CA LEU A 106 -2.63 2.50 4.87
C LEU A 106 -2.52 2.20 6.36
N LYS A 107 -3.65 2.05 7.05
CA LYS A 107 -3.76 1.69 8.48
C LYS A 107 -4.37 0.31 8.68
N TYR A 108 -4.34 -0.56 7.67
CA TYR A 108 -5.01 -1.87 7.71
C TYR A 108 -4.68 -2.68 8.97
N ILE A 109 -3.41 -2.72 9.39
CA ILE A 109 -3.02 -3.43 10.62
C ILE A 109 -3.62 -2.81 11.89
N ASP A 110 -3.77 -1.48 11.94
CA ASP A 110 -4.28 -0.78 13.12
C ASP A 110 -5.80 -0.98 13.28
N GLU A 111 -6.51 -1.24 12.18
CA GLU A 111 -7.95 -1.49 12.15
C GLU A 111 -8.30 -2.98 12.30
N TYR A 112 -7.46 -3.89 11.77
CA TYR A 112 -7.76 -5.33 11.72
C TYR A 112 -7.08 -6.17 12.83
N MET A 113 -6.07 -5.64 13.53
CA MET A 113 -5.41 -6.30 14.67
C MET A 113 -5.93 -5.81 16.04
N LYS A 114 -7.11 -5.19 16.09
CA LYS A 114 -7.78 -4.81 17.35
C LYS A 114 -8.66 -5.92 17.91
#